data_AF-A0A1X0JS16-F1
#
_entry.id   AF-A0A1X0JS16-F1
#
_cell.length_a   1.000
_cell.length_b   1.000
_cell.length_c   1.000
_cell.angle_alpha   90.00
_cell.angle_beta   90.00
_cell.angle_gamma   90.00
#
_symmetry.space_group_name_H-M   'P 1'
#
loop_
_entity.id
_entity.type
_entity.pdbx_description
1 polymer ?
#
loop_
_entity_poly.entity_id
_entity_poly.type
_entity_poly.pdbx_seq_one_letter_code
_entity_poly.pdbx_strand_id
1 'polypeptide(L)'
;MSSVVAEHPVVTSVDDNGTERITVLDHDTSVICGAFKPAGHLYWRLYLTTAVASSGCTATQLPPAHVLAARREDACRWVELIAHLYTHPAAVDR
;
A
#
# COMPACT_ATOMS: atom_id res chain seq x y z
N MET A 1 22.96 16.86 9.15
CA MET A 1 22.06 15.83 9.71
C MET A 1 21.61 14.96 8.55
N SER A 2 22.12 13.74 8.45
CA SER A 2 21.70 12.80 7.39
C SER A 2 20.35 12.26 7.84
N SER A 3 19.27 12.68 7.20
CA SER A 3 17.97 12.05 7.39
C SER A 3 18.14 10.61 6.91
N VAL A 4 18.10 9.65 7.83
CA VAL A 4 17.92 8.26 7.45
C VAL A 4 16.55 8.22 6.81
N VAL A 5 16.50 8.18 5.48
CA VAL A 5 15.26 7.86 4.77
C VAL A 5 14.95 6.46 5.26
N ALA A 6 13.99 6.33 6.19
CA ALA A 6 13.56 5.04 6.65
C ALA A 6 12.98 4.32 5.43
N GLU A 7 13.74 3.39 4.86
CA GLU A 7 13.25 2.53 3.81
C GLU A 7 12.14 1.69 4.42
N HIS A 8 10.91 1.94 3.97
CA HIS A 8 9.74 1.20 4.41
C HIS A 8 9.83 -0.21 3.80
N PRO A 9 9.94 -1.27 4.61
CA PRO A 9 10.21 -2.58 4.07
C PRO A 9 9.01 -3.08 3.25
N VAL A 10 9.30 -3.48 2.01
CA VAL A 10 8.36 -4.19 1.15
C VAL A 10 8.48 -5.68 1.45
N VAL A 11 7.41 -6.28 1.97
CA VAL A 11 7.33 -7.72 2.27
C VAL A 11 6.47 -8.40 1.22
N THR A 12 6.99 -9.49 0.65
CA THR A 12 6.24 -10.35 -0.28
C THR A 12 5.96 -11.71 0.36
N SER A 13 4.72 -12.16 0.31
CA SER A 13 4.31 -13.46 0.86
C SER A 13 3.30 -14.17 -0.04
N VAL A 14 3.09 -15.45 0.23
CA VAL A 14 2.00 -16.25 -0.36
C VAL A 14 1.26 -16.92 0.80
N ASP A 15 -0.04 -16.68 0.89
CA ASP A 15 -0.91 -17.30 1.90
C ASP A 15 -1.15 -18.78 1.56
N ASP A 16 -1.56 -19.61 2.54
CA ASP A 16 -1.83 -21.05 2.32
C ASP A 16 -2.87 -21.33 1.23
N ASN A 17 -3.77 -20.37 0.99
CA ASN A 17 -4.77 -20.46 -0.07
C ASN A 17 -4.23 -20.08 -1.47
N GLY A 18 -2.94 -19.79 -1.59
CA GLY A 18 -2.27 -19.39 -2.83
C GLY A 18 -2.40 -17.90 -3.18
N THR A 19 -2.91 -17.06 -2.28
CA THR A 19 -2.98 -15.61 -2.49
C THR A 19 -1.59 -15.01 -2.36
N GLU A 20 -1.11 -14.37 -3.42
CA GLU A 20 0.16 -13.63 -3.38
C GLU A 20 -0.07 -12.23 -2.79
N ARG A 21 0.87 -11.74 -1.98
CA ARG A 21 0.83 -10.41 -1.36
C ARG A 21 2.12 -9.63 -1.54
N ILE A 22 1.98 -8.33 -1.63
CA ILE A 22 3.02 -7.30 -1.54
C ILE A 22 2.53 -6.30 -0.50
N THR A 23 3.29 -6.07 0.56
CA THR A 23 2.87 -5.24 1.69
C THR A 23 3.98 -4.29 2.06
N VAL A 24 3.65 -3.00 2.25
CA VAL A 24 4.58 -2.02 2.80
C VAL A 24 4.24 -1.77 4.26
N LEU A 25 5.25 -1.85 5.10
CA LEU A 25 5.15 -1.57 6.52
C LEU A 25 5.72 -0.20 6.86
N ASP A 26 5.14 0.44 7.87
CA ASP A 26 5.67 1.61 8.55
C ASP A 26 6.80 1.23 9.51
N HIS A 27 7.48 2.23 10.07
CA HIS A 27 8.53 2.08 11.08
C HIS A 27 8.11 1.22 12.28
N ASP A 28 6.84 1.29 12.68
CA ASP A 28 6.26 0.48 13.76
C ASP A 28 5.76 -0.90 13.29
N THR A 29 6.19 -1.37 12.12
CA THR A 29 5.74 -2.62 11.47
C THR A 29 4.24 -2.67 11.12
N SER A 30 3.53 -1.54 11.25
CA SER A 30 2.13 -1.41 10.87
C SER A 30 1.98 -1.36 9.35
N VAL A 31 0.95 -1.99 8.79
CA VAL A 31 0.73 -1.96 7.33
C VAL A 31 0.26 -0.56 6.90
N ILE A 32 0.91 0.00 5.88
CA ILE A 32 0.50 1.26 5.24
C ILE A 32 -0.43 0.93 4.06
N CYS A 33 0.09 0.14 3.12
CA CYS A 33 -0.61 -0.23 1.92
C CYS A 33 -0.06 -1.55 1.37
N GLY A 34 -0.76 -2.10 0.38
CA GLY A 34 -0.27 -3.27 -0.31
C GLY A 34 -1.08 -3.61 -1.55
N ALA A 35 -0.69 -4.72 -2.16
CA ALA A 35 -1.41 -5.35 -3.24
C ALA A 35 -1.52 -6.85 -2.97
N PHE A 36 -2.64 -7.46 -3.37
CA PHE A 36 -2.81 -8.90 -3.31
C PHE A 36 -3.39 -9.43 -4.61
N LYS A 37 -3.01 -10.66 -4.98
CA LYS A 37 -3.57 -11.39 -6.11
C LYS A 37 -4.14 -12.70 -5.59
N PRO A 38 -5.47 -12.83 -5.48
CA PRO A 38 -6.08 -14.07 -5.04
C PRO A 38 -5.75 -15.22 -5.99
N ALA A 39 -5.71 -16.44 -5.45
CA ALA A 39 -5.46 -17.63 -6.26
C ALA A 39 -6.46 -17.74 -7.42
N GLY A 40 -5.96 -18.00 -8.63
CA GLY A 40 -6.77 -18.10 -9.85
C GLY A 40 -7.22 -16.77 -10.45
N HIS A 41 -6.88 -15.62 -9.85
CA HIS A 41 -7.20 -14.31 -10.44
C HIS A 41 -6.07 -13.79 -11.33
N LEU A 42 -6.45 -13.01 -12.35
CA LEU A 42 -5.51 -12.42 -13.31
C LEU A 42 -4.92 -11.09 -12.86
N TYR A 43 -5.57 -10.40 -11.92
CA TYR A 43 -5.22 -9.03 -11.53
C TYR A 43 -4.83 -8.94 -10.06
N TRP A 44 -3.83 -8.11 -9.80
CA TRP A 44 -3.49 -7.59 -8.49
C TRP A 44 -4.50 -6.53 -8.08
N ARG A 45 -4.86 -6.53 -6.80
CA ARG A 45 -5.79 -5.59 -6.18
C ARG A 45 -5.05 -4.78 -5.14
N LEU A 46 -5.01 -3.47 -5.32
CA LEU A 46 -4.40 -2.53 -4.39
C LEU A 46 -5.33 -2.25 -3.22
N TYR A 47 -4.74 -2.07 -2.03
CA TYR A 47 -5.46 -1.67 -0.82
C TYR A 47 -4.63 -0.71 0.02
N LEU A 48 -5.34 0.13 0.77
CA LEU A 48 -4.81 1.04 1.79
C LEU A 48 -5.34 0.58 3.14
N THR A 49 -4.57 0.74 4.22
CA THR A 49 -5.13 0.49 5.56
C THR A 49 -6.03 1.63 5.99
N THR A 50 -6.94 1.34 6.92
CA THR A 50 -7.86 2.33 7.50
C THR A 50 -7.12 3.48 8.15
N ALA A 51 -5.99 3.21 8.82
CA ALA A 51 -5.14 4.26 9.40
C ALA A 51 -4.68 5.29 8.35
N VAL A 52 -4.32 4.82 7.15
CA VAL A 52 -3.93 5.66 6.02
C VAL A 52 -5.16 6.29 5.33
N ALA A 53 -6.25 5.56 5.17
CA ALA A 53 -7.44 6.06 4.49
C ALA A 53 -8.21 7.10 5.33
N SER A 54 -8.09 7.06 6.65
CA SER A 54 -8.77 7.98 7.58
C SER A 54 -7.99 9.26 7.86
N SER A 55 -6.73 9.39 7.39
CA SER A 55 -5.97 10.64 7.54
C SER A 55 -6.49 11.72 6.57
N GLY A 56 -7.44 12.52 7.06
CA GLY A 56 -7.99 13.67 6.34
C GLY A 56 -9.28 13.42 5.56
N CYS A 57 -9.85 12.21 5.60
CA CYS A 57 -11.12 11.91 4.95
C CYS A 57 -12.24 11.70 6.00
N THR A 58 -13.23 12.60 6.05
CA THR A 58 -14.41 12.49 6.93
C THR A 58 -15.54 11.63 6.35
N ALA A 59 -15.36 11.08 5.15
CA ALA A 59 -16.40 10.33 4.46
C ALA A 59 -16.04 8.84 4.37
N THR A 60 -16.92 7.97 4.85
CA THR A 60 -17.01 6.62 4.30
C THR A 60 -18.41 6.07 4.49
N GLN A 61 -19.07 5.71 3.39
CA GLN A 61 -20.15 4.72 3.43
C GLN A 61 -20.01 3.62 2.37
N LEU A 62 -19.11 3.75 1.38
CA LEU A 62 -18.72 2.63 0.52
C LEU A 62 -17.21 2.43 0.51
N PRO A 63 -16.71 1.18 0.64
CA PRO A 63 -15.33 0.89 0.35
C PRO A 63 -15.08 1.19 -1.14
N PRO A 64 -14.08 2.01 -1.48
CA PRO A 64 -13.76 2.27 -2.88
C PRO A 64 -13.40 0.97 -3.59
N ALA A 65 -13.74 0.87 -4.87
CA ALA A 65 -13.33 -0.26 -5.69
C ALA A 65 -11.79 -0.37 -5.70
N HIS A 66 -11.29 -1.60 -5.67
CA HIS A 66 -9.85 -1.83 -5.77
C HIS A 66 -9.30 -1.28 -7.09
N VAL A 67 -8.19 -0.54 -7.01
CA VAL A 67 -7.37 -0.28 -8.19
C VAL A 67 -6.74 -1.61 -8.62
N LEU A 68 -6.81 -1.91 -9.91
CA LEU A 68 -6.34 -3.16 -10.48
C LEU A 68 -5.04 -2.97 -11.24
N ALA A 69 -4.09 -3.89 -11.04
CA ALA A 69 -2.87 -3.98 -11.84
C ALA A 69 -2.78 -5.37 -12.47
N ALA A 70 -2.60 -5.44 -13.79
CA ALA A 70 -2.46 -6.72 -14.49
C ALA A 70 -1.12 -7.40 -14.20
N ARG A 71 -0.07 -6.61 -14.01
CA ARG A 71 1.30 -7.10 -13.79
C ARG A 71 1.73 -6.90 -12.35
N ARG A 72 2.56 -7.82 -11.87
CA ARG A 72 3.18 -7.73 -10.54
C ARG A 72 4.06 -6.49 -10.41
N GLU A 73 4.82 -6.15 -11.47
CA GLU A 73 5.69 -4.98 -11.44
C GLU A 73 4.90 -3.67 -11.28
N ASP A 74 3.75 -3.57 -11.95
CA ASP A 74 2.88 -2.39 -11.83
C ASP A 74 2.29 -2.30 -10.42
N ALA A 75 1.91 -3.44 -9.82
CA ALA A 75 1.48 -3.49 -8.42
C ALA A 75 2.58 -3.03 -7.45
N CYS A 76 3.84 -3.47 -7.65
CA CYS A 76 4.98 -3.00 -6.85
C CYS A 76 5.17 -1.49 -6.96
N ARG A 77 5.20 -0.94 -8.19
CA ARG A 77 5.38 0.50 -8.41
C ARG A 77 4.29 1.33 -7.75
N TRP A 78 3.04 0.89 -7.85
CA TRP A 78 1.93 1.59 -7.20
C TRP A 78 2.07 1.57 -5.68
N VAL A 79 2.41 0.42 -5.09
CA VAL A 79 2.61 0.27 -3.65
C VAL A 79 3.76 1.15 -3.15
N GLU A 80 4.89 1.16 -3.85
CA GLU A 80 6.04 2.02 -3.53
C GLU A 80 5.70 3.50 -3.63
N LEU A 81 5.00 3.92 -4.69
CA LEU A 81 4.58 5.31 -4.88
C LEU A 81 3.65 5.78 -3.78
N ILE A 82 2.65 4.97 -3.43
CA ILE A 82 1.69 5.28 -2.36
C ILE A 82 2.42 5.43 -1.02
N ALA A 83 3.32 4.50 -0.70
CA ALA A 83 4.11 4.57 0.53
C ALA A 83 5.01 5.83 0.56
N HIS A 84 5.64 6.17 -0.57
CA HIS A 84 6.43 7.38 -0.68
C HIS A 84 5.59 8.64 -0.43
N LEU A 85 4.41 8.74 -1.03
CA LEU A 85 3.51 9.89 -0.86
C LEU A 85 2.97 10.00 0.58
N TYR A 86 2.68 8.87 1.22
CA TYR A 86 2.24 8.84 2.62
C TYR A 86 3.33 9.35 3.58
N THR A 87 4.58 9.03 3.29
CA THR A 87 5.74 9.33 4.15
C THR A 87 6.35 10.70 3.88
N HIS A 88 6.12 11.24 2.69
CA HIS A 88 6.57 12.57 2.27
C HIS A 88 5.36 13.41 1.85
N PRO A 89 4.42 13.71 2.76
CA PRO A 89 3.31 14.59 2.43
C PRO A 89 3.88 15.93 1.96
N ALA A 90 3.30 16.50 0.90
CA ALA A 90 3.67 17.84 0.45
C ALA A 90 3.61 18.80 1.65
N ALA A 91 4.67 19.57 1.87
CA ALA A 91 4.69 20.58 2.92
C ALA A 91 3.45 21.47 2.75
N VAL A 92 2.56 21.44 3.74
CA VAL A 92 1.47 22.40 3.80
C VAL A 92 2.12 23.73 4.15
N ASP A 93 2.36 24.57 3.13
CA ASP A 93 2.63 25.99 3.36
C ASP A 93 1.44 26.55 4.15
N ARG A 94 1.70 26.89 5.42
CA ARG A 94 0.79 27.64 6.29
C ARG A 94 1.21 29.09 6.34
#